data_AF-X2GFG1-F1
#
_entry.id   AF-X2GFG1-F1
#
_cell.length_a   1.000
_cell.length_b   1.000
_cell.length_c   1.000
_cell.angle_alpha   90.00
_cell.angle_beta   90.00
_cell.angle_gamma   90.00
#
_symmetry.space_group_name_H-M   'P 1'
#
loop_
_entity.id
_entity.type
_entity.pdbx_description
1 polymer ?
#
loop_
_entity_poly.entity_id
_entity_poly.type
_entity_poly.pdbx_seq_one_letter_code
_entity_poly.pdbx_strand_id
1 'polypeptide(L)' 'ISSFANSSWTRTDGLAWLGELQMHSWSNDSDTVRSLKPWSQGTFSDQQWETLQHIFRVYRSSFTRDVKEF' A
#
# COMPACT_ATOMS: atom_id res chain seq x y z
N ILE A 1 -7.13 2.82 3.46
CA ILE A 1 -8.58 3.02 3.31
C ILE A 1 -9.02 2.19 2.12
N SER A 2 -9.96 1.28 2.34
CA SER A 2 -10.52 0.43 1.29
C SER A 2 -12.02 0.69 1.19
N SER A 3 -12.49 0.92 -0.03
CA SER A 3 -13.89 1.23 -0.32
C SER A 3 -14.42 0.25 -1.36
N PHE A 4 -15.62 -0.28 -1.13
CA PHE A 4 -16.29 -1.24 -1.99
C PHE A 4 -17.67 -0.67 -2.32
N ALA A 5 -17.83 -0.09 -3.51
CA ALA A 5 -19.11 0.50 -3.88
C ALA A 5 -20.11 -0.57 -4.36
N ASN A 6 -19.60 -1.61 -5.01
CA ASN A 6 -20.36 -2.78 -5.47
C ASN A 6 -19.38 -3.94 -5.76
N SER A 7 -19.90 -5.05 -6.29
CA SER A 7 -19.11 -6.26 -6.57
C SER A 7 -17.99 -6.05 -7.61
N SER A 8 -18.14 -5.09 -8.53
CA SER A 8 -17.14 -4.81 -9.57
C SER A 8 -16.23 -3.62 -9.24
N TRP A 9 -16.70 -2.65 -8.48
CA TRP A 9 -15.98 -1.41 -8.17
C TRP A 9 -15.47 -1.37 -6.73
N THR A 10 -14.14 -1.36 -6.60
CA THR A 10 -13.43 -1.28 -5.32
C THR A 10 -12.14 -0.48 -5.50
N ARG A 11 -11.69 0.17 -4.43
CA ARG A 11 -10.47 0.98 -4.40
C ARG A 11 -9.78 0.81 -3.05
N THR A 12 -8.46 0.63 -3.05
CA THR A 12 -7.65 0.62 -1.82
C THR A 12 -6.46 1.58 -1.94
N ASP A 13 -6.46 2.60 -1.09
CA ASP A 13 -5.37 3.57 -0.95
C ASP A 13 -4.73 3.48 0.44
N GLY A 14 -3.43 3.73 0.53
CA GLY A 14 -2.64 3.66 1.75
C GLY A 14 -1.78 4.90 1.95
N LEU A 15 -1.54 5.26 3.20
CA LEU A 15 -0.61 6.33 3.59
C LEU A 15 0.13 5.85 4.82
N ALA A 16 1.40 6.23 4.94
CA ALA A 16 2.18 6.00 6.16
C ALA A 16 2.66 7.33 6.71
N TRP A 17 2.50 7.53 8.01
CA TRP A 17 2.89 8.74 8.73
C TRP A 17 3.94 8.40 9.79
N LEU A 18 4.90 9.29 9.98
CA LEU A 18 5.84 9.27 11.10
C LEU A 18 5.67 10.58 11.87
N GLY A 19 4.98 10.51 13.01
CA GLY A 19 4.47 11.70 13.69
C GLY A 19 3.48 12.44 12.77
N GLU A 20 3.75 13.72 12.52
CA GLU A 20 2.95 14.58 11.63
C GLU A 20 3.42 14.53 10.16
N LEU A 21 4.53 13.84 9.87
CA LEU A 21 5.09 13.80 8.53
C LEU A 21 4.58 12.58 7.77
N GLN A 22 3.97 12.83 6.61
CA GLN A 22 3.63 11.76 5.69
C GLN A 22 4.89 11.24 4.99
N MET A 23 5.16 9.95 5.17
CA MET A 23 6.35 9.25 4.70
C MET A 23 6.10 8.54 3.38
N HIS A 24 4.98 7.84 3.29
CA HIS A 24 4.63 7.05 2.12
C HIS A 24 3.20 7.30 1.65
N SER A 25 2.99 7.11 0.36
CA SER A 25 1.68 7.10 -0.27
C SER A 25 1.54 5.90 -1.19
N TRP A 26 0.39 5.27 -1.17
CA TRP A 26 0.07 4.16 -2.04
C TRP A 26 -1.32 4.38 -2.64
N SER A 27 -1.35 4.72 -3.93
CA SER A 27 -2.61 4.84 -4.66
C SER A 27 -3.08 3.45 -5.10
N ASN A 28 -4.39 3.26 -5.19
CA ASN A 28 -4.97 2.09 -5.83
C ASN A 28 -4.41 1.85 -7.25
N ASP A 29 -4.17 2.94 -7.97
CA ASP A 29 -3.73 2.91 -9.36
C ASP A 29 -2.22 2.62 -9.49
N SER A 30 -1.52 2.47 -8.36
CA SER A 30 -0.10 2.16 -8.30
C SER A 30 0.14 0.76 -7.73
N ASP A 31 1.06 0.03 -8.34
CA ASP A 31 1.50 -1.29 -7.87
C ASP A 31 2.56 -1.21 -6.77
N THR A 32 3.13 -0.03 -6.53
CA THR A 32 4.25 0.21 -5.60
C THR A 32 3.90 1.26 -4.55
N VAL A 33 4.52 1.15 -3.39
CA VAL A 33 4.39 2.16 -2.32
C VAL A 33 5.41 3.27 -2.60
N ARG A 34 4.92 4.49 -2.82
CA ARG A 34 5.76 5.64 -3.16
C ARG A 34 6.32 6.30 -1.90
N SER A 35 7.65 6.45 -1.84
CA SER A 35 8.37 7.26 -0.86
C SER A 35 8.19 8.76 -1.14
N LEU A 36 7.79 9.54 -0.14
CA LEU A 36 7.55 10.99 -0.27
C LEU A 36 8.73 11.84 0.19
N LYS A 37 9.59 11.28 1.04
CA LYS A 37 10.80 11.92 1.55
C LYS A 37 12.05 11.12 1.16
N PRO A 38 13.21 11.77 0.96
CA PRO A 38 14.46 11.07 0.62
C PRO A 38 14.89 9.99 1.63
N TRP A 39 14.48 10.15 2.88
CA TRP A 39 14.80 9.25 3.99
C TRP A 39 13.66 8.29 4.34
N SER A 40 12.64 8.13 3.49
CA SER A 40 11.46 7.32 3.82
C SER A 40 11.73 5.83 3.93
N GLN A 41 12.70 5.33 3.18
CA GLN A 41 13.19 3.95 3.28
C GLN A 41 13.96 3.71 4.60
N GLY A 42 14.35 4.78 5.32
CA GLY A 42 15.09 4.67 6.57
C GLY A 42 16.41 3.92 6.37
N THR A 43 16.61 2.86 7.15
CA THR A 43 17.82 2.02 7.12
C THR A 43 17.61 0.70 6.36
N PHE A 44 16.46 0.51 5.71
CA PHE A 44 16.22 -0.69 4.92
C PHE A 44 17.10 -0.69 3.67
N SER A 45 17.68 -1.85 3.34
CA SER A 45 18.31 -2.03 2.04
C SER A 45 17.25 -2.07 0.93
N ASP A 46 17.65 -1.82 -0.30
CA ASP A 46 16.73 -1.84 -1.44
C ASP A 46 16.05 -3.21 -1.58
N GLN A 47 16.78 -4.30 -1.32
CA GLN A 47 16.20 -5.66 -1.37
C GLN A 47 15.16 -5.91 -0.27
N GLN A 48 15.39 -5.38 0.94
CA GLN A 48 14.41 -5.46 2.02
C GLN A 48 13.16 -4.64 1.66
N TRP A 49 13.36 -3.46 1.09
CA TRP A 49 12.27 -2.59 0.65
C TRP A 49 11.43 -3.24 -0.47
N GLU A 50 12.08 -3.80 -1.49
CA GLU A 50 11.40 -4.56 -2.57
C GLU A 50 10.59 -5.74 -2.03
N THR A 51 11.13 -6.46 -1.04
CA THR A 51 10.41 -7.56 -0.38
C THR A 51 9.13 -7.05 0.31
N LEU A 52 9.21 -5.92 1.01
CA LEU A 52 8.04 -5.29 1.63
C LEU A 52 7.01 -4.84 0.59
N GLN A 53 7.46 -4.24 -0.52
CA GLN A 53 6.57 -3.87 -1.63
C GLN A 53 5.81 -5.08 -2.19
N HIS A 54 6.50 -6.21 -2.35
CA HIS A 54 5.88 -7.44 -2.80
C HIS A 54 4.81 -7.94 -1.82
N ILE A 55 5.13 -7.95 -0.51
CA ILE A 55 4.18 -8.33 0.54
C ILE A 55 2.95 -7.44 0.51
N PHE A 56 3.11 -6.12 0.42
CA PHE A 56 1.98 -5.20 0.35
C PHE A 56 1.10 -5.47 -0.88
N ARG A 57 1.71 -5.67 -2.06
CA ARG A 57 0.97 -5.96 -3.29
C ARG A 57 0.10 -7.22 -3.17
N VAL A 58 0.66 -8.31 -2.64
CA VAL A 58 -0.05 -9.57 -2.41
C VAL A 58 -1.14 -9.40 -1.35
N TYR A 59 -0.86 -8.64 -0.29
CA TYR A 59 -1.83 -8.35 0.76
C TYR A 59 -3.05 -7.59 0.20
N ARG A 60 -2.86 -6.53 -0.60
CA ARG A 60 -3.98 -5.75 -1.13
C ARG A 60 -4.88 -6.55 -2.05
N SER A 61 -4.32 -7.39 -2.93
CA SER A 61 -5.14 -8.24 -3.80
C SER A 61 -5.91 -9.29 -3.02
N SER A 62 -5.25 -9.95 -2.07
CA SER A 62 -5.87 -10.97 -1.21
C SER A 62 -6.98 -10.37 -0.35
N PHE A 63 -6.69 -9.28 0.35
CA PHE A 63 -7.67 -8.55 1.17
C PHE A 63 -8.92 -8.17 0.36
N THR A 64 -8.73 -7.65 -0.86
CA THR A 64 -9.85 -7.26 -1.73
C THR A 64 -10.70 -8.46 -2.13
N ARG A 65 -10.08 -9.61 -2.45
CA ARG A 65 -10.79 -10.84 -2.78
C ARG A 65 -11.56 -11.36 -1.57
N ASP A 66 -10.89 -11.50 -0.43
CA ASP A 66 -11.46 -12.10 0.77
C ASP A 66 -12.66 -11.28 1.29
N VAL A 67 -12.64 -9.94 1.16
CA VAL A 67 -13.79 -9.08 1.49
C VAL A 67 -14.96 -9.25 0.52
N LYS A 68 -14.71 -9.56 -0.76
CA LYS A 68 -15.78 -9.77 -1.75
C LYS A 68 -16.44 -11.15 -1.64
N GLU A 69 -15.74 -12.11 -1.05
CA GLU A 69 -16.22 -13.48 -0.87
C GLU A 69 -17.02 -13.68 0.43
N PHE A 70 -16.99 -12.71 1.35
CA PHE A 70 -17.75 -12.70 2.60
C PHE A 70 -19.15 -12.08 2.43
#